data_AF-A0A970TK14-F1
#
_entry.id   AF-A0A970TK14-F1
#
_cell.length_a   1.000
_cell.length_b   1.000
_cell.length_c   1.000
_cell.angle_alpha   90.00
_cell.angle_beta   90.00
_cell.angle_gamma   90.00
#
_symmetry.space_group_name_H-M   'P 1'
#
loop_
_entity.id
_entity.type
_entity.pdbx_description
1 polymer ?
#
loop_
_entity_poly.entity_id
_entity_poly.type
_entity_poly.pdbx_seq_one_letter_code
_entity_poly.pdbx_strand_id
1 'polypeptide(L)'
;MDLSGQRVLAYLQEDNTQRVLFRVRPLLSSQGLLAAEDIDAFRDQGFLRIAPDRQEQHTFKERMRELGPLCVLDLQGTAPAQGKVRPNRNYSPFRGEHNRYIVYSDAIKSLPRDMVYEVATREETRHAPLTPRYYVRNGGFINGPFSSPAEEAAGGTQTLPPDCDRLFLVLMPDNQHRMFYWPQEEQEALPQDMEEPTPKAREIPEPSSPVRSLTDMFFRRRQPLLMPQNSLSAAVSAVEDTMKQAGFIMGAGMATHLILLAALYPQFQVSSPALADAASAGETLAGLMGLNSLMMPGNDLTQQGGAERMTISPQAGASPLSRRHVIVSQAHEISALNTPVYALSPWPVVSLAAEEGWHWEEAAPTPINLDHVSQLLRQHQEPLSAATESRLKAWLRRLSDLGAPLPIKLRRDLLRYLRHSKALKMDEHTATGFAAAAFVLPYARHKGVPAESLRALLVDQPQALRLL
;
A
#
# COMPACT_ATOMS: atom_id res chain seq x y z
N MET A 1 -5.97 -19.09 -0.16
CA MET A 1 -5.54 -18.87 -1.54
C MET A 1 -5.90 -20.09 -2.39
N ASP A 2 -6.52 -19.87 -3.55
CA ASP A 2 -6.77 -20.93 -4.53
C ASP A 2 -6.06 -20.55 -5.84
N LEU A 3 -4.85 -21.08 -6.06
CA LEU A 3 -4.13 -20.94 -7.34
C LEU A 3 -4.66 -21.93 -8.40
N SER A 4 -5.69 -22.72 -8.07
CA SER A 4 -6.22 -23.74 -8.96
C SER A 4 -6.80 -23.12 -10.22
N GLY A 5 -6.55 -23.75 -11.37
CA GLY A 5 -7.08 -23.30 -12.65
C GLY A 5 -6.34 -22.13 -13.28
N GLN A 6 -5.19 -21.72 -12.74
CA GLN A 6 -4.40 -20.60 -13.28
C GLN A 6 -3.03 -21.04 -13.79
N ARG A 7 -2.52 -20.31 -14.79
CA ARG A 7 -1.10 -20.33 -15.15
C ARG A 7 -0.43 -19.14 -14.50
N VAL A 8 0.66 -19.41 -13.80
CA VAL A 8 1.36 -18.42 -12.99
C VAL A 8 2.82 -18.40 -13.40
N LEU A 9 3.35 -17.23 -13.75
CA LEU A 9 4.78 -17.01 -13.88
C LEU A 9 5.43 -17.19 -12.52
N ALA A 10 6.51 -17.96 -12.45
CA ALA A 10 7.15 -18.28 -11.20
C ALA A 10 8.69 -18.28 -11.32
N TYR A 11 9.35 -18.08 -10.18
CA TYR A 11 10.80 -18.13 -10.07
C TYR A 11 11.26 -19.47 -9.51
N LEU A 12 12.09 -20.19 -10.26
CA LEU A 12 12.67 -21.47 -9.88
C LEU A 12 14.03 -21.26 -9.21
N GLN A 13 14.24 -21.90 -8.05
CA GLN A 13 15.50 -21.84 -7.33
C GLN A 13 15.91 -23.22 -6.82
N GLU A 14 17.19 -23.57 -7.02
CA GLU A 14 17.84 -24.69 -6.33
C GLU A 14 18.35 -24.18 -4.98
N ASP A 15 17.63 -24.47 -3.88
CA ASP A 15 17.96 -23.94 -2.55
C ASP A 15 18.94 -24.83 -1.78
N ASN A 16 19.09 -26.10 -2.18
CA ASN A 16 20.12 -26.97 -1.65
C ASN A 16 20.73 -27.82 -2.77
N THR A 17 21.93 -27.43 -3.23
CA THR A 17 22.65 -28.12 -4.31
C THR A 17 23.18 -29.50 -3.92
N GLN A 18 23.45 -29.73 -2.63
CA GLN A 18 23.94 -31.02 -2.13
C GLN A 18 22.83 -32.07 -2.12
N ARG A 19 21.62 -31.66 -1.72
CA ARG A 19 20.44 -32.53 -1.65
C ARG A 19 19.56 -32.47 -2.89
N VAL A 20 19.93 -31.64 -3.88
CA VAL A 20 19.18 -31.45 -5.13
C VAL A 20 17.73 -31.07 -4.83
N LEU A 21 17.56 -30.09 -3.94
CA LEU A 21 16.25 -29.58 -3.59
C LEU A 21 15.95 -28.31 -4.39
N PHE A 22 14.75 -28.27 -4.94
CA PHE A 22 14.24 -27.13 -5.69
C PHE A 22 13.03 -26.56 -4.98
N ARG A 23 12.83 -25.26 -5.17
CA ARG A 23 11.67 -24.52 -4.72
C ARG A 23 11.25 -23.51 -5.77
N VAL A 24 9.97 -23.16 -5.77
CA VAL A 24 9.39 -22.23 -6.72
C VAL A 24 8.61 -21.14 -6.01
N ARG A 25 8.76 -19.89 -6.44
CA ARG A 25 7.99 -18.75 -5.93
C ARG A 25 7.04 -18.24 -7.01
N PRO A 26 5.72 -18.30 -6.80
CA PRO A 26 4.75 -17.62 -7.66
C PRO A 26 5.02 -16.11 -7.73
N LEU A 27 5.01 -15.52 -8.93
CA LEU A 27 5.30 -14.09 -9.15
C LEU A 27 4.09 -13.33 -9.71
N LEU A 28 3.53 -13.78 -10.82
CA LEU A 28 2.56 -13.03 -11.62
C LEU A 28 1.56 -14.02 -12.24
N SER A 29 0.27 -13.68 -12.26
CA SER A 29 -0.76 -14.45 -12.98
C SER A 29 -1.29 -13.66 -14.18
N SER A 30 -2.11 -14.31 -15.02
CA SER A 30 -2.79 -13.64 -16.14
C SER A 30 -3.74 -12.51 -15.68
N GLN A 31 -4.19 -12.54 -14.43
CA GLN A 31 -5.07 -11.54 -13.80
C GLN A 31 -4.29 -10.38 -13.18
N GLY A 32 -2.97 -10.50 -13.01
CA GLY A 32 -2.09 -9.45 -12.47
C GLY A 32 -1.16 -9.97 -11.37
N LEU A 33 -0.59 -9.02 -10.62
CA LEU A 33 0.32 -9.32 -9.52
C LEU A 33 -0.39 -10.14 -8.45
N LEU A 34 0.28 -11.18 -7.96
CA LEU A 34 -0.19 -11.91 -6.78
C LEU A 34 -0.05 -10.99 -5.56
N ALA A 35 -1.09 -10.93 -4.72
CA ALA A 35 -1.07 -10.10 -3.53
C ALA A 35 0.05 -10.55 -2.57
N ALA A 36 0.67 -9.61 -1.87
CA ALA A 36 1.77 -9.91 -0.95
C ALA A 36 1.33 -10.89 0.16
N GLU A 37 0.13 -10.68 0.71
CA GLU A 37 -0.51 -11.56 1.71
C GLU A 37 -0.60 -13.02 1.25
N ASP A 38 -0.82 -13.17 -0.05
CA ASP A 38 -1.07 -14.41 -0.76
C ASP A 38 0.27 -15.16 -0.99
N ILE A 39 1.34 -14.42 -1.29
CA ILE A 39 2.72 -14.93 -1.32
C ILE A 39 3.21 -15.27 0.10
N ASP A 40 2.94 -14.40 1.09
CA ASP A 40 3.36 -14.55 2.47
C ASP A 40 2.64 -15.71 3.19
N ALA A 41 1.45 -16.09 2.72
CA ALA A 41 0.75 -17.28 3.19
C ALA A 41 1.58 -18.56 3.02
N PHE A 42 2.49 -18.62 2.04
CA PHE A 42 3.41 -19.75 1.86
C PHE A 42 4.58 -19.77 2.87
N ARG A 43 4.80 -18.67 3.60
CA ARG A 43 5.93 -18.41 4.51
C ARG A 43 7.30 -18.52 3.83
N ASP A 44 8.36 -18.15 4.54
CA ASP A 44 9.76 -18.25 4.09
C ASP A 44 9.98 -17.70 2.66
N GLN A 45 9.66 -16.41 2.50
CA GLN A 45 9.74 -15.62 1.27
C GLN A 45 8.78 -16.07 0.15
N GLY A 46 7.78 -16.88 0.47
CA GLY A 46 6.70 -17.23 -0.45
C GLY A 46 6.99 -18.43 -1.36
N PHE A 47 7.94 -19.28 -0.98
CA PHE A 47 8.38 -20.41 -1.79
C PHE A 47 7.59 -21.70 -1.49
N LEU A 48 7.32 -22.46 -2.55
CA LEU A 48 6.79 -23.81 -2.54
C LEU A 48 7.92 -24.81 -2.79
N ARG A 49 7.98 -25.88 -2.00
CA ARG A 49 8.94 -26.98 -2.23
C ARG A 49 8.51 -27.78 -3.45
N ILE A 50 9.42 -28.05 -4.38
CA ILE A 50 9.11 -28.93 -5.51
C ILE A 50 9.39 -30.38 -5.11
N ALA A 51 8.37 -31.22 -5.21
CA ALA A 51 8.49 -32.66 -5.05
C ALA A 51 8.54 -33.33 -6.43
N PRO A 52 9.45 -34.28 -6.68
CA PRO A 52 9.47 -35.01 -7.93
C PRO A 52 8.17 -35.80 -8.09
N ASP A 53 7.55 -35.66 -9.26
CA ASP A 53 6.43 -36.52 -9.63
C ASP A 53 6.92 -37.97 -9.86
N ARG A 54 6.01 -38.94 -9.70
CA ARG A 54 6.32 -40.37 -9.85
C ARG A 54 6.90 -40.71 -11.22
N GLN A 55 6.51 -39.98 -12.27
CA GLN A 55 6.97 -40.23 -13.64
C GLN A 55 8.34 -39.60 -13.96
N GLU A 56 8.83 -38.69 -13.13
CA GLU A 56 10.04 -37.89 -13.41
C GLU A 56 11.19 -38.14 -12.44
N GLN A 57 11.12 -39.16 -11.59
CA GLN A 57 12.10 -39.36 -10.51
C GLN A 57 13.56 -39.45 -10.99
N HIS A 58 13.81 -40.01 -12.18
CA HIS A 58 15.15 -40.20 -12.73
C HIS A 58 15.67 -39.01 -13.54
N THR A 59 14.79 -38.13 -14.04
CA THR A 59 15.13 -36.99 -14.90
C THR A 59 14.89 -35.63 -14.22
N PHE A 60 14.31 -35.64 -13.01
CA PHE A 60 13.89 -34.45 -12.27
C PHE A 60 14.99 -33.40 -12.15
N LYS A 61 16.21 -33.81 -11.77
CA LYS A 61 17.35 -32.90 -11.57
C LYS A 61 17.74 -32.17 -12.85
N GLU A 62 17.89 -32.92 -13.94
CA GLU A 62 18.31 -32.39 -15.24
C GLU A 62 17.24 -31.43 -15.76
N ARG A 63 15.97 -31.87 -15.73
CA ARG A 63 14.83 -31.06 -16.17
C ARG A 63 14.72 -29.75 -15.40
N MET A 64 14.79 -29.77 -14.07
CA MET A 64 14.68 -28.54 -13.27
C MET A 64 15.80 -27.54 -13.58
N ARG A 65 17.02 -28.02 -13.88
CA ARG A 65 18.14 -27.15 -14.24
C ARG A 65 18.03 -26.60 -15.66
N GLU A 66 17.47 -27.37 -16.59
CA GLU A 66 17.22 -26.95 -17.97
C GLU A 66 16.15 -25.85 -18.10
N LEU A 67 15.18 -25.80 -17.18
CA LEU A 67 14.11 -24.79 -17.20
C LEU A 67 14.63 -23.35 -17.03
N GLY A 68 15.77 -23.18 -16.36
CA GLY A 68 16.29 -21.87 -15.99
C GLY A 68 15.51 -21.21 -14.84
N PRO A 69 15.80 -19.92 -14.55
CA PRO A 69 15.29 -19.24 -13.36
C PRO A 69 13.80 -18.85 -13.44
N LEU A 70 13.24 -18.71 -14.65
CA LEU A 70 11.82 -18.41 -14.86
C LEU A 70 11.10 -19.62 -15.44
N CYS A 71 9.98 -19.99 -14.82
CA CYS A 71 9.15 -21.10 -15.24
C CYS A 71 7.66 -20.75 -15.14
N VAL A 72 6.81 -21.65 -15.63
CA VAL A 72 5.35 -21.55 -15.50
C VAL A 72 4.89 -22.62 -14.53
N LEU A 73 4.20 -22.17 -13.49
CA LEU A 73 3.40 -23.01 -12.61
C LEU A 73 2.02 -23.17 -13.26
N ASP A 74 1.80 -24.31 -13.92
CA ASP A 74 0.54 -24.64 -14.60
C ASP A 74 -0.37 -25.47 -13.68
N LEU A 75 -1.43 -24.82 -13.23
CA LEU A 75 -2.47 -25.40 -12.38
C LEU A 75 -3.80 -25.53 -13.15
N GLN A 76 -3.79 -25.39 -14.48
CA GLN A 76 -4.96 -25.62 -15.32
C GLN A 76 -5.19 -27.13 -15.55
N GLY A 77 -6.44 -27.59 -15.49
CA GLY A 77 -6.83 -28.95 -15.89
C GLY A 77 -6.84 -30.03 -14.80
N THR A 78 -6.87 -29.69 -13.51
CA THR A 78 -6.95 -30.69 -12.44
C THR A 78 -8.40 -31.06 -12.09
N ALA A 79 -8.76 -32.33 -12.26
CA ALA A 79 -9.99 -32.89 -11.70
C ALA A 79 -10.09 -32.63 -10.18
N PRO A 80 -11.29 -32.35 -9.64
CA PRO A 80 -11.45 -31.88 -8.27
C PRO A 80 -11.30 -33.04 -7.27
N ALA A 81 -10.12 -33.18 -6.66
CA ALA A 81 -9.99 -33.86 -5.36
C ALA A 81 -8.69 -33.56 -4.60
N GLN A 82 -7.60 -33.20 -5.28
CA GLN A 82 -6.32 -32.86 -4.64
C GLN A 82 -5.61 -31.77 -5.45
N GLY A 83 -5.62 -30.53 -4.96
CA GLY A 83 -4.78 -29.47 -5.55
C GLY A 83 -3.32 -29.92 -5.58
N LYS A 84 -2.60 -29.62 -6.68
CA LYS A 84 -1.17 -29.98 -6.82
C LYS A 84 -0.29 -29.34 -5.74
N VAL A 85 -0.78 -28.29 -5.09
CA VAL A 85 -0.18 -27.70 -3.90
C VAL A 85 -0.75 -28.37 -2.66
N ARG A 86 0.11 -29.02 -1.87
CA ARG A 86 -0.27 -29.72 -0.63
C ARG A 86 0.61 -29.31 0.55
N PRO A 87 0.14 -29.44 1.80
CA PRO A 87 0.98 -29.22 2.97
C PRO A 87 2.21 -30.14 2.98
N ASN A 88 3.37 -29.59 3.30
CA ASN A 88 4.62 -30.33 3.42
C ASN A 88 4.68 -31.07 4.76
N ARG A 89 4.65 -32.41 4.73
CA ARG A 89 4.78 -33.24 5.94
C ARG A 89 6.14 -33.11 6.61
N ASN A 90 7.17 -32.69 5.87
CA ASN A 90 8.53 -32.51 6.38
C ASN A 90 8.78 -31.09 6.89
N TYR A 91 7.77 -30.22 6.89
CA TYR A 91 7.90 -28.85 7.37
C TYR A 91 8.39 -28.82 8.81
N SER A 92 9.61 -28.31 8.99
CA SER A 92 10.28 -28.22 10.27
C SER A 92 11.33 -27.11 10.19
N PRO A 93 10.95 -25.85 10.48
CA PRO A 93 11.86 -24.71 10.40
C PRO A 93 13.11 -24.89 11.26
N PHE A 94 12.96 -25.50 12.44
CA PHE A 94 14.08 -25.80 13.35
C PHE A 94 15.04 -26.87 12.82
N ARG A 95 14.65 -27.65 11.80
CA ARG A 95 15.49 -28.66 11.13
C ARG A 95 15.90 -28.23 9.72
N GLY A 96 15.64 -26.98 9.34
CA GLY A 96 16.03 -26.39 8.07
C GLY A 96 15.08 -26.62 6.89
N GLU A 97 13.89 -27.22 7.10
CA GLU A 97 12.83 -27.24 6.07
C GLU A 97 11.81 -26.13 6.37
N HIS A 98 11.93 -25.08 5.57
CA HIS A 98 11.23 -23.81 5.68
C HIS A 98 9.97 -23.77 4.80
N ASN A 99 9.85 -24.64 3.80
CA ASN A 99 8.71 -24.59 2.89
C ASN A 99 7.50 -25.36 3.45
N ARG A 100 6.47 -24.62 3.86
CA ARG A 100 5.24 -25.18 4.45
C ARG A 100 4.40 -25.98 3.46
N TYR A 101 4.49 -25.66 2.18
CA TYR A 101 3.73 -26.30 1.12
C TYR A 101 4.66 -26.87 0.06
N ILE A 102 4.19 -27.92 -0.60
CA ILE A 102 4.89 -28.53 -1.72
C ILE A 102 4.01 -28.54 -2.96
N VAL A 103 4.65 -28.52 -4.12
CA VAL A 103 4.04 -28.69 -5.43
C VAL A 103 4.77 -29.80 -6.18
N TYR A 104 4.04 -30.59 -6.97
CA TYR A 104 4.65 -31.63 -7.79
C TYR A 104 5.32 -31.05 -9.04
N SER A 105 6.39 -31.70 -9.49
CA SER A 105 7.20 -31.25 -10.61
C SER A 105 6.42 -31.17 -11.92
N ASP A 106 5.39 -32.00 -12.11
CA ASP A 106 4.53 -32.02 -13.29
C ASP A 106 3.80 -30.68 -13.54
N ALA A 107 3.56 -29.89 -12.48
CA ALA A 107 3.00 -28.54 -12.54
C ALA A 107 4.02 -27.49 -13.03
N ILE A 108 5.31 -27.79 -13.00
CA ILE A 108 6.37 -26.87 -13.38
C ILE A 108 6.73 -27.09 -14.85
N LYS A 109 6.43 -26.11 -15.69
CA LYS A 109 6.65 -26.10 -17.14
C LYS A 109 7.65 -25.02 -17.54
N SER A 110 8.25 -25.17 -18.72
CA SER A 110 9.06 -24.11 -19.32
C SER A 110 8.22 -22.90 -19.67
N LEU A 111 8.81 -21.70 -19.62
CA LEU A 111 8.14 -20.47 -20.01
C LEU A 111 7.89 -20.44 -21.53
N PRO A 112 6.64 -20.41 -22.00
CA PRO A 112 6.34 -20.25 -23.42
C PRO A 112 6.86 -18.91 -23.95
N ARG A 113 7.33 -18.88 -25.20
CA ARG A 113 8.01 -17.73 -25.80
C ARG A 113 7.16 -16.45 -25.86
N ASP A 114 5.85 -16.61 -26.00
CA ASP A 114 4.92 -15.50 -26.26
C ASP A 114 3.92 -15.26 -25.11
N MET A 115 4.15 -15.90 -23.94
CA MET A 115 3.24 -15.79 -22.79
C MET A 115 3.49 -14.53 -21.96
N VAL A 116 4.76 -14.24 -21.63
CA VAL A 116 5.18 -13.07 -20.86
C VAL A 116 6.49 -12.57 -21.41
N TYR A 117 6.64 -11.24 -21.48
CA TYR A 117 7.83 -10.57 -21.96
C TYR A 117 8.43 -9.70 -20.86
N GLU A 118 9.73 -9.79 -20.61
CA GLU A 118 10.43 -8.81 -19.78
C GLU A 118 10.56 -7.48 -20.54
N VAL A 119 10.37 -6.36 -19.85
CA VAL A 119 10.58 -5.02 -20.39
C VAL A 119 11.86 -4.46 -19.78
N ALA A 120 12.95 -4.53 -20.53
CA ALA A 120 14.26 -4.05 -20.11
C ALA A 120 14.44 -2.56 -20.40
N THR A 121 15.11 -1.82 -19.52
CA THR A 121 15.53 -0.43 -19.81
C THR A 121 16.77 -0.44 -20.70
N ARG A 122 16.84 0.46 -21.67
CA ARG A 122 18.03 0.65 -22.51
C ARG A 122 19.13 1.37 -21.72
N GLU A 123 19.89 0.61 -20.94
CA GLU A 123 21.06 1.07 -20.18
C GLU A 123 22.29 0.22 -20.51
N GLU A 124 23.49 0.81 -20.47
CA GLU A 124 24.76 0.12 -20.76
C GLU A 124 25.07 -1.01 -19.77
N THR A 125 24.54 -0.92 -18.54
CA THR A 125 24.72 -1.91 -17.46
C THR A 125 23.52 -2.85 -17.29
N ARG A 126 22.67 -3.01 -18.32
CA ARG A 126 21.46 -3.84 -18.20
C ARG A 126 21.80 -5.32 -18.01
N HIS A 127 21.03 -5.98 -17.14
CA HIS A 127 21.06 -7.44 -17.03
C HIS A 127 20.49 -8.09 -18.29
N ALA A 128 20.92 -9.31 -18.59
CA ALA A 128 20.30 -10.09 -19.64
C ALA A 128 18.81 -10.34 -19.33
N PRO A 129 17.91 -10.21 -20.32
CA PRO A 129 16.51 -10.57 -20.16
C PRO A 129 16.38 -12.05 -19.79
N LEU A 130 15.46 -12.36 -18.88
CA LEU A 130 15.15 -13.71 -18.41
C LEU A 130 14.10 -14.39 -19.29
N THR A 131 13.30 -13.62 -20.03
CA THR A 131 12.29 -14.16 -20.94
C THR A 131 12.89 -14.45 -22.33
N PRO A 132 12.40 -15.47 -23.05
CA PRO A 132 12.91 -15.81 -24.39
C PRO A 132 12.78 -14.67 -25.42
N ARG A 133 11.76 -13.82 -25.25
CA ARG A 133 11.53 -12.60 -26.01
C ARG A 133 11.29 -11.45 -25.03
N TYR A 134 11.71 -10.24 -25.37
CA TYR A 134 11.65 -9.09 -24.47
C TYR A 134 11.38 -7.79 -25.20
N TYR A 135 10.90 -6.78 -24.47
CA TYR A 135 10.77 -5.41 -24.97
C TYR A 135 11.87 -4.53 -24.38
N VAL A 136 12.17 -3.43 -25.06
CA VAL A 136 13.12 -2.43 -24.59
C VAL A 136 12.43 -1.09 -24.44
N ARG A 137 12.51 -0.54 -23.23
CA ARG A 137 12.07 0.82 -22.91
C ARG A 137 13.19 1.80 -23.17
N ASN A 138 12.94 2.78 -24.04
CA ASN A 138 13.83 3.90 -24.31
C ASN A 138 13.04 5.22 -24.20
N GLY A 139 13.24 5.94 -23.10
CA GLY A 139 12.45 7.12 -22.77
C GLY A 139 10.96 6.79 -22.58
N GLY A 140 10.10 7.42 -23.39
CA GLY A 140 8.64 7.23 -23.35
C GLY A 140 8.11 6.06 -24.18
N PHE A 141 8.96 5.34 -24.92
CA PHE A 141 8.52 4.27 -25.83
C PHE A 141 9.03 2.91 -25.37
N ILE A 142 8.20 1.88 -25.54
CA ILE A 142 8.53 0.48 -25.29
C ILE A 142 8.44 -0.26 -26.62
N ASN A 143 9.57 -0.75 -27.15
CA ASN A 143 9.64 -1.38 -28.48
C ASN A 143 10.03 -2.85 -28.37
N GLY A 144 9.51 -3.69 -29.26
CA GLY A 144 9.77 -5.13 -29.27
C GLY A 144 8.65 -5.90 -29.98
N PRO A 145 8.45 -7.19 -29.68
CA PRO A 145 9.32 -8.05 -28.87
C PRO A 145 10.56 -8.51 -29.65
N PHE A 146 11.74 -8.34 -29.06
CA PHE A 146 13.03 -8.79 -29.59
C PHE A 146 13.40 -10.16 -29.05
N SER A 147 14.10 -10.95 -29.86
CA SER A 147 14.65 -12.26 -29.49
C SER A 147 16.18 -12.21 -29.33
N SER A 148 16.83 -11.16 -29.84
CA SER A 148 18.28 -10.96 -29.71
C SER A 148 18.66 -9.47 -29.78
N PRO A 149 19.83 -9.08 -29.24
CA PRO A 149 20.34 -7.70 -29.36
C PRO A 149 20.57 -7.26 -30.82
N ALA A 150 20.82 -8.19 -31.75
CA ALA A 150 20.95 -7.88 -33.17
C ALA A 150 19.61 -7.46 -33.79
N GLU A 151 18.52 -8.09 -33.36
CA GLU A 151 17.15 -7.71 -33.76
C GLU A 151 16.75 -6.36 -33.14
N GLU A 152 17.17 -6.08 -31.90
CA GLU A 152 17.01 -4.78 -31.27
C GLU A 152 17.69 -3.65 -32.07
N ALA A 153 18.91 -3.89 -32.56
CA ALA A 153 19.64 -2.92 -33.38
C ALA A 153 18.99 -2.67 -34.75
N ALA A 154 18.25 -3.64 -35.28
CA ALA A 154 17.52 -3.52 -36.54
C ALA A 154 16.23 -2.67 -36.43
N GLY A 155 15.74 -2.43 -35.21
CA GLY A 155 14.55 -1.61 -34.93
C GLY A 155 13.29 -2.45 -34.66
N GLY A 156 12.42 -1.95 -33.77
CA GLY A 156 11.26 -2.69 -33.24
C GLY A 156 10.08 -2.79 -34.19
N THR A 157 9.41 -3.95 -34.17
CA THR A 157 8.23 -4.27 -35.01
C THR A 157 6.92 -3.80 -34.38
N GLN A 158 6.84 -3.69 -33.05
CA GLN A 158 5.67 -3.23 -32.30
C GLN A 158 6.09 -2.26 -31.20
N THR A 159 5.25 -1.26 -30.95
CA THR A 159 5.43 -0.27 -29.88
C THR A 159 4.27 -0.35 -28.91
N LEU A 160 4.59 -0.57 -27.63
CA LEU A 160 3.63 -0.53 -26.53
C LEU A 160 3.57 0.89 -25.94
N PRO A 161 2.37 1.39 -25.59
CA PRO A 161 2.24 2.64 -24.84
C PRO A 161 2.85 2.48 -23.44
N PRO A 162 3.50 3.53 -22.89
CA PRO A 162 4.17 3.47 -21.60
C PRO A 162 3.22 3.23 -20.41
N ASP A 163 1.95 3.59 -20.57
CA ASP A 163 0.89 3.43 -19.56
C ASP A 163 0.02 2.18 -19.82
N CYS A 164 0.58 1.15 -20.44
CA CYS A 164 -0.17 -0.09 -20.68
C CYS A 164 -0.53 -0.78 -19.34
N ASP A 165 -1.83 -0.97 -19.07
CA ASP A 165 -2.37 -1.61 -17.85
C ASP A 165 -1.90 -3.04 -17.60
N ARG A 166 -1.17 -3.62 -18.56
CA ARG A 166 -0.63 -5.00 -18.54
C ARG A 166 0.88 -5.04 -18.28
N LEU A 167 1.45 -3.91 -17.85
CA LEU A 167 2.82 -3.80 -17.36
C LEU A 167 2.84 -3.99 -15.84
N PHE A 168 3.56 -4.99 -15.38
CA PHE A 168 3.65 -5.37 -13.98
C PHE A 168 5.09 -5.25 -13.50
N LEU A 169 5.31 -4.41 -12.48
CA LEU A 169 6.59 -4.31 -11.81
C LEU A 169 6.66 -5.39 -10.72
N VAL A 170 7.49 -6.40 -10.94
CA VAL A 170 7.65 -7.57 -10.06
C VAL A 170 8.94 -7.43 -9.25
N LEU A 171 8.85 -7.64 -7.94
CA LEU A 171 10.03 -7.80 -7.08
C LEU A 171 10.53 -9.26 -7.16
N MET A 172 11.72 -9.44 -7.68
CA MET A 172 12.36 -10.75 -7.82
C MET A 172 13.01 -11.20 -6.50
N PRO A 173 13.25 -12.52 -6.30
CA PRO A 173 13.87 -13.02 -5.07
C PRO A 173 15.31 -12.56 -4.82
N ASP A 174 15.98 -12.01 -5.84
CA ASP A 174 17.29 -11.36 -5.74
C ASP A 174 17.21 -9.89 -5.31
N ASN A 175 16.03 -9.41 -4.89
CA ASN A 175 15.70 -8.02 -4.55
C ASN A 175 15.81 -7.03 -5.72
N GLN A 176 15.85 -7.50 -6.97
CA GLN A 176 15.77 -6.64 -8.14
C GLN A 176 14.32 -6.45 -8.57
N HIS A 177 13.95 -5.24 -9.00
CA HIS A 177 12.68 -4.99 -9.65
C HIS A 177 12.81 -5.26 -11.15
N ARG A 178 11.94 -6.12 -11.69
CA ARG A 178 11.86 -6.40 -13.12
C ARG A 178 10.45 -6.11 -13.63
N MET A 179 10.36 -5.48 -14.78
CA MET A 179 9.09 -5.15 -15.42
C MET A 179 8.70 -6.28 -16.37
N PHE A 180 7.47 -6.76 -16.30
CA PHE A 180 6.94 -7.78 -17.20
C PHE A 180 5.67 -7.28 -17.89
N TYR A 181 5.56 -7.57 -19.18
CA TYR A 181 4.38 -7.39 -19.99
C TYR A 181 3.71 -8.73 -20.23
N TRP A 182 2.43 -8.85 -19.87
CA TRP A 182 1.63 -10.06 -20.10
C TRP A 182 0.45 -9.73 -21.04
N PRO A 183 0.51 -10.10 -22.33
CA PRO A 183 -0.58 -9.84 -23.28
C PRO A 183 -1.87 -10.54 -22.83
N GLN A 184 -3.02 -9.91 -23.08
CA GLN A 184 -4.29 -10.60 -22.91
C GLN A 184 -4.41 -11.66 -24.02
N GLU A 185 -4.83 -12.88 -23.69
CA GLU A 185 -5.28 -13.81 -24.74
C GLU A 185 -6.50 -13.16 -25.39
N GLU A 186 -6.36 -12.68 -26.62
CA GLU A 186 -7.52 -12.36 -27.47
C GLU A 186 -8.29 -13.67 -27.63
N GLN A 187 -9.40 -13.79 -26.90
CA GLN A 187 -10.44 -14.72 -27.28
C GLN A 187 -10.90 -14.30 -28.67
N GLU A 188 -10.54 -15.08 -29.69
CA GLU A 188 -11.05 -14.96 -31.05
C GLU A 188 -12.56 -14.71 -30.99
N ALA A 189 -12.96 -13.53 -31.46
CA ALA A 189 -14.35 -13.12 -31.52
C ALA A 189 -15.12 -14.08 -32.44
N LEU A 190 -16.07 -14.81 -31.87
CA LEU A 190 -17.14 -15.40 -32.65
C LEU A 190 -18.17 -14.30 -32.99
N PRO A 191 -18.67 -14.20 -34.23
CA PRO A 191 -19.52 -13.10 -34.66
C PRO A 191 -20.86 -13.10 -33.91
N GLN A 192 -21.27 -11.92 -33.45
CA GLN A 192 -22.60 -11.68 -32.88
C GLN A 192 -23.63 -11.64 -34.02
N ASP A 193 -24.37 -12.72 -34.20
CA ASP A 193 -25.66 -12.69 -34.89
C ASP A 193 -26.79 -12.57 -33.85
N MET A 194 -27.41 -11.38 -33.87
CA MET A 194 -28.86 -11.17 -33.95
C MET A 194 -29.77 -12.15 -33.19
N GLU A 195 -30.37 -11.71 -32.07
CA GLU A 195 -31.83 -11.73 -31.88
C GLU A 195 -32.21 -11.17 -30.49
N GLU A 196 -32.94 -10.04 -30.49
CA GLU A 196 -33.83 -9.69 -29.37
C GLU A 196 -34.99 -10.70 -29.30
N PRO A 197 -35.52 -10.97 -28.11
CA PRO A 197 -36.93 -10.59 -27.96
C PRO A 197 -37.29 -9.94 -26.62
N THR A 198 -38.26 -9.04 -26.75
CA THR A 198 -39.07 -8.32 -25.76
C THR A 198 -39.77 -9.16 -24.67
N PRO A 199 -40.24 -8.51 -23.57
CA PRO A 199 -40.55 -9.14 -22.30
C PRO A 199 -42.02 -9.62 -22.18
N LYS A 200 -42.26 -10.64 -21.36
CA LYS A 200 -43.61 -10.95 -20.82
C LYS A 200 -43.60 -11.08 -19.30
N ALA A 201 -44.67 -10.55 -18.72
CA ALA A 201 -44.86 -10.26 -17.30
C ALA A 201 -45.38 -11.45 -16.48
N ARG A 202 -44.96 -11.42 -15.19
CA ARG A 202 -45.63 -11.82 -13.92
C ARG A 202 -46.45 -13.12 -13.85
N GLU A 203 -46.10 -13.92 -12.85
CA GLU A 203 -47.03 -14.41 -11.83
C GLU A 203 -46.29 -14.80 -10.54
N ILE A 204 -46.83 -14.39 -9.38
CA ILE A 204 -46.42 -14.79 -8.03
C ILE A 204 -47.57 -15.63 -7.45
N PRO A 205 -47.29 -16.77 -6.82
CA PRO A 205 -48.01 -17.12 -5.60
C PRO A 205 -47.07 -17.53 -4.44
N GLU A 206 -47.32 -16.96 -3.27
CA GLU A 206 -46.91 -17.48 -1.94
C GLU A 206 -48.01 -18.43 -1.38
N PRO A 207 -47.87 -19.03 -0.19
CA PRO A 207 -46.80 -19.94 0.27
C PRO A 207 -47.39 -21.24 0.87
N SER A 208 -46.63 -22.33 0.87
CA SER A 208 -46.87 -23.47 1.78
C SER A 208 -45.56 -24.13 2.19
N SER A 209 -45.26 -24.10 3.48
CA SER A 209 -44.10 -24.74 4.13
C SER A 209 -44.61 -25.79 5.14
N PRO A 210 -43.79 -26.71 5.70
CA PRO A 210 -42.40 -27.04 5.38
C PRO A 210 -42.14 -28.56 5.24
N VAL A 211 -41.35 -28.97 4.25
CA VAL A 211 -40.48 -30.16 4.39
C VAL A 211 -39.06 -29.69 4.13
N ARG A 212 -38.26 -29.60 5.19
CA ARG A 212 -36.88 -29.10 5.17
C ARG A 212 -36.01 -30.03 4.33
N SER A 213 -35.65 -29.60 3.13
CA SER A 213 -34.56 -30.21 2.36
C SER A 213 -33.22 -29.62 2.81
N LEU A 214 -32.20 -30.48 2.97
CA LEU A 214 -30.82 -30.10 3.30
C LEU A 214 -30.19 -29.10 2.30
N THR A 215 -30.78 -28.95 1.12
CA THR A 215 -30.39 -27.95 0.13
C THR A 215 -30.68 -26.51 0.58
N ASP A 216 -31.67 -26.28 1.47
CA ASP A 216 -31.98 -24.94 2.00
C ASP A 216 -30.96 -24.44 3.05
N MET A 217 -30.11 -25.32 3.60
CA MET A 217 -29.01 -24.89 4.47
C MET A 217 -27.80 -24.35 3.69
N PHE A 218 -27.63 -24.76 2.42
CA PHE A 218 -26.48 -24.36 1.60
C PHE A 218 -26.75 -23.20 0.64
N PHE A 219 -28.03 -22.88 0.40
CA PHE A 219 -28.45 -21.73 -0.40
C PHE A 219 -29.12 -20.62 0.42
N ARG A 220 -28.72 -20.46 1.69
CA ARG A 220 -28.50 -19.08 2.13
C ARG A 220 -27.36 -18.56 1.27
N ARG A 221 -27.75 -17.93 0.15
CA ARG A 221 -27.24 -16.63 -0.26
C ARG A 221 -26.45 -16.11 0.94
N ARG A 222 -25.13 -16.11 0.84
CA ARG A 222 -24.44 -14.88 1.17
C ARG A 222 -25.15 -13.85 0.28
N GLN A 223 -26.26 -13.31 0.79
CA GLN A 223 -26.45 -11.88 0.82
C GLN A 223 -25.04 -11.35 0.94
N PRO A 224 -24.57 -10.42 0.08
CA PRO A 224 -23.37 -9.71 0.45
C PRO A 224 -23.63 -9.35 1.91
N LEU A 225 -22.84 -9.95 2.83
CA LEU A 225 -22.60 -9.29 4.09
C LEU A 225 -22.34 -7.90 3.61
N LEU A 226 -23.17 -6.95 4.02
CA LEU A 226 -22.85 -5.55 3.91
C LEU A 226 -21.41 -5.48 4.40
N MET A 227 -20.47 -5.55 3.44
CA MET A 227 -19.06 -5.34 3.64
C MET A 227 -19.07 -3.98 4.25
N PRO A 228 -18.57 -3.85 5.48
CA PRO A 228 -18.97 -2.78 6.37
C PRO A 228 -18.91 -1.49 5.56
N GLN A 229 -20.08 -0.87 5.36
CA GLN A 229 -20.09 0.49 4.90
C GLN A 229 -19.18 1.21 5.90
N ASN A 230 -18.05 1.70 5.38
CA ASN A 230 -16.96 2.46 6.00
C ASN A 230 -15.66 1.67 6.37
N SER A 231 -14.83 1.33 5.39
CA SER A 231 -13.39 1.06 5.64
C SER A 231 -12.67 2.27 6.24
N LEU A 232 -13.06 3.49 5.85
CA LEU A 232 -12.53 4.74 6.40
C LEU A 232 -12.94 4.98 7.86
N SER A 233 -14.21 4.73 8.25
CA SER A 233 -14.60 4.91 9.66
C SER A 233 -14.04 3.81 10.54
N ALA A 234 -13.92 2.58 10.05
CA ALA A 234 -13.24 1.51 10.78
C ALA A 234 -11.77 1.88 11.06
N ALA A 235 -11.09 2.50 10.08
CA ALA A 235 -9.73 3.00 10.28
C ALA A 235 -9.66 4.13 11.32
N VAL A 236 -10.64 5.05 11.35
CA VAL A 236 -10.74 6.09 12.40
C VAL A 236 -10.96 5.46 13.77
N SER A 237 -11.88 4.50 13.91
CA SER A 237 -12.11 3.80 15.16
C SER A 237 -10.87 3.05 15.63
N ALA A 238 -10.16 2.37 14.73
CA ALA A 238 -8.90 1.71 15.06
C ALA A 238 -7.84 2.70 15.58
N VAL A 239 -7.70 3.88 14.96
CA VAL A 239 -6.82 4.95 15.47
C VAL A 239 -7.25 5.42 16.85
N GLU A 240 -8.55 5.65 17.04
CA GLU A 240 -9.11 6.12 18.30
C GLU A 240 -8.86 5.13 19.44
N ASP A 241 -9.21 3.86 19.24
CA ASP A 241 -9.09 2.80 20.23
C ASP A 241 -7.63 2.52 20.57
N THR A 242 -6.76 2.42 19.56
CA THR A 242 -5.32 2.15 19.75
C THR A 242 -4.63 3.26 20.53
N MET A 243 -4.92 4.52 20.19
CA MET A 243 -4.29 5.65 20.87
C MET A 243 -4.82 5.82 22.30
N LYS A 244 -6.10 5.52 22.56
CA LYS A 244 -6.65 5.45 23.92
C LYS A 244 -5.99 4.35 24.74
N GLN A 245 -5.83 3.15 24.17
CA GLN A 245 -5.14 2.04 24.82
C GLN A 245 -3.68 2.40 25.16
N ALA A 246 -3.02 3.15 24.28
CA ALA A 246 -1.68 3.68 24.51
C ALA A 246 -1.62 4.85 25.51
N GLY A 247 -2.75 5.25 26.11
CA GLY A 247 -2.83 6.29 27.13
C GLY A 247 -2.88 7.71 26.61
N PHE A 248 -3.39 7.94 25.39
CA PHE A 248 -3.59 9.28 24.83
C PHE A 248 -5.06 9.70 24.85
N ILE A 249 -5.31 10.97 25.13
CA ILE A 249 -6.64 11.58 25.03
C ILE A 249 -7.02 11.65 23.56
N MET A 250 -7.87 10.72 23.11
CA MET A 250 -8.27 10.59 21.71
C MET A 250 -9.79 10.56 21.57
N GLY A 251 -10.35 11.50 20.80
CA GLY A 251 -11.74 11.44 20.35
C GLY A 251 -11.82 11.27 18.84
N ALA A 252 -12.97 10.86 18.32
CA ALA A 252 -13.20 10.63 16.89
C ALA A 252 -12.68 11.74 15.97
N GLY A 253 -12.85 13.02 16.34
CA GLY A 253 -12.33 14.15 15.57
C GLY A 253 -10.80 14.22 15.50
N MET A 254 -10.11 13.95 16.63
CA MET A 254 -8.65 13.91 16.67
C MET A 254 -8.10 12.66 15.97
N ALA A 255 -8.76 11.51 16.11
CA ALA A 255 -8.40 10.29 15.39
C ALA A 255 -8.52 10.49 13.86
N THR A 256 -9.60 11.15 13.44
CA THR A 256 -9.81 11.57 12.04
C THR A 256 -8.72 12.54 11.56
N HIS A 257 -8.35 13.51 12.38
CA HIS A 257 -7.25 14.42 12.07
C HIS A 257 -5.92 13.66 11.89
N LEU A 258 -5.61 12.76 12.81
CA LEU A 258 -4.36 12.01 12.85
C LEU A 258 -4.20 11.07 11.65
N ILE A 259 -5.27 10.35 11.28
CA ILE A 259 -5.23 9.48 10.09
C ILE A 259 -5.11 10.27 8.80
N LEU A 260 -5.73 11.45 8.70
CA LEU A 260 -5.55 12.35 7.55
C LEU A 260 -4.10 12.82 7.45
N LEU A 261 -3.49 13.22 8.56
CA LEU A 261 -2.10 13.65 8.56
C LEU A 261 -1.18 12.52 8.09
N ALA A 262 -1.34 11.34 8.68
CA ALA A 262 -0.56 10.16 8.32
C ALA A 262 -0.78 9.74 6.87
N ALA A 263 -2.00 9.73 6.35
CA ALA A 263 -2.28 9.29 4.99
C ALA A 263 -1.80 10.29 3.92
N LEU A 264 -1.91 11.60 4.18
CA LEU A 264 -1.69 12.62 3.16
C LEU A 264 -0.27 13.20 3.15
N TYR A 265 0.43 13.19 4.29
CA TYR A 265 1.74 13.81 4.42
C TYR A 265 2.79 12.78 4.84
N PRO A 266 3.88 12.65 4.07
CA PRO A 266 4.95 11.73 4.42
C PRO A 266 5.72 12.19 5.66
N GLN A 267 5.65 13.48 6.00
CA GLN A 267 6.33 14.08 7.14
C GLN A 267 5.37 15.00 7.89
N PHE A 268 5.26 14.80 9.20
CA PHE A 268 4.49 15.63 10.11
C PHE A 268 5.12 15.60 11.51
N GLN A 269 4.79 16.59 12.33
CA GLN A 269 5.28 16.70 13.71
C GLN A 269 4.21 16.27 14.70
N VAL A 270 4.59 15.43 15.65
CA VAL A 270 3.81 15.12 16.85
C VAL A 270 4.43 15.87 18.02
N SER A 271 3.63 16.69 18.70
CA SER A 271 4.03 17.36 19.93
C SER A 271 3.24 16.88 21.13
N SER A 272 3.93 16.73 22.25
CA SER A 272 3.34 16.44 23.57
C SER A 272 4.18 17.16 24.63
N PRO A 273 3.62 17.56 25.80
CA PRO A 273 4.40 18.20 26.86
C PRO A 273 5.68 17.43 27.25
N ALA A 274 5.64 16.10 27.23
CA ALA A 274 6.83 15.26 27.36
C ALA A 274 7.26 14.71 25.99
N LEU A 275 8.57 14.82 25.71
CA LEU A 275 9.13 14.32 24.45
C LEU A 275 8.98 12.80 24.31
N ALA A 276 9.07 12.08 25.45
CA ALA A 276 8.88 10.64 25.49
C ALA A 276 7.46 10.26 25.02
N ASP A 277 6.43 11.00 25.43
CA ASP A 277 5.06 10.75 25.00
C ASP A 277 4.88 11.00 23.49
N ALA A 278 5.51 12.06 22.96
CA ALA A 278 5.49 12.31 21.51
C ALA A 278 6.16 11.17 20.72
N ALA A 279 7.24 10.59 21.27
CA ALA A 279 7.88 9.41 20.72
C ALA A 279 7.00 8.16 20.81
N SER A 280 6.43 7.88 21.98
CA SER A 280 5.49 6.76 22.18
C SER A 280 4.31 6.86 21.22
N ALA A 281 3.75 8.05 21.02
CA ALA A 281 2.70 8.27 20.02
C ALA A 281 3.16 7.94 18.60
N GLY A 282 4.39 8.31 18.24
CA GLY A 282 4.99 7.93 16.96
C GLY A 282 5.16 6.41 16.81
N GLU A 283 5.57 5.71 17.85
CA GLU A 283 5.72 4.24 17.86
C GLU A 283 4.38 3.54 17.76
N THR A 284 3.38 4.00 18.53
CA THR A 284 2.00 3.52 18.43
C THR A 284 1.44 3.71 17.02
N LEU A 285 1.70 4.87 16.39
CA LEU A 285 1.31 5.12 15.01
C LEU A 285 2.02 4.20 14.02
N ALA A 286 3.32 3.94 14.22
CA ALA A 286 4.06 3.00 13.38
C ALA A 286 3.45 1.58 13.46
N GLY A 287 3.19 1.09 14.67
CA GLY A 287 2.56 -0.21 14.90
C GLY A 287 1.16 -0.30 14.29
N LEU A 288 0.35 0.74 14.48
CA LEU A 288 -0.99 0.84 13.88
C LEU A 288 -0.96 0.78 12.35
N MET A 289 0.12 1.24 11.72
CA MET A 289 0.29 1.23 10.27
C MET A 289 1.01 -0.02 9.75
N GLY A 290 1.37 -0.96 10.64
CA GLY A 290 2.15 -2.15 10.28
C GLY A 290 3.58 -1.84 9.89
N LEU A 291 4.13 -0.72 10.36
CA LEU A 291 5.49 -0.26 10.05
C LEU A 291 6.39 -0.49 11.26
N ASN A 292 7.66 -0.81 11.00
CA ASN A 292 8.66 -0.84 12.06
C ASN A 292 9.04 0.59 12.44
N SER A 293 9.00 0.92 13.73
CA SER A 293 9.52 2.20 14.23
C SER A 293 11.05 2.17 14.24
N LEU A 294 11.67 3.28 13.84
CA LEU A 294 13.10 3.52 13.99
C LEU A 294 13.29 4.87 14.65
N MET A 295 13.68 4.86 15.93
CA MET A 295 14.01 6.07 16.66
C MET A 295 15.44 6.52 16.33
N MET A 296 15.58 7.77 15.90
CA MET A 296 16.85 8.39 15.54
C MET A 296 17.04 9.69 16.33
N PRO A 297 18.07 9.83 17.18
CA PRO A 297 18.29 11.05 17.95
C PRO A 297 18.89 12.21 17.12
N GLY A 298 19.41 11.95 15.91
CA GLY A 298 20.08 12.95 15.05
C GLY A 298 19.81 12.77 13.55
N ASN A 299 20.40 13.64 12.72
CA ASN A 299 20.15 13.74 11.26
C ASN A 299 20.90 12.72 10.39
N ASP A 300 21.55 11.71 10.98
CA ASP A 300 22.26 10.67 10.23
C ASP A 300 21.27 9.71 9.56
N LEU A 301 20.56 10.21 8.54
CA LEU A 301 19.68 9.43 7.67
C LEU A 301 20.50 8.53 6.71
N THR A 302 21.83 8.59 6.78
CA THR A 302 22.76 7.71 6.08
C THR A 302 22.96 6.40 6.85
N GLN A 303 21.98 5.49 6.77
CA GLN A 303 22.19 4.05 6.61
C GLN A 303 20.87 3.25 6.71
N GLN A 304 20.68 2.36 5.73
CA GLN A 304 19.92 1.10 5.74
C GLN A 304 18.49 1.10 6.34
N GLY A 305 17.48 1.05 5.47
CA GLY A 305 16.11 0.70 5.86
C GLY A 305 15.14 0.66 4.67
N GLY A 306 14.47 -0.48 4.48
CA GLY A 306 13.49 -0.71 3.40
C GLY A 306 12.21 0.13 3.54
N ALA A 307 11.25 -0.08 2.63
CA ALA A 307 10.00 0.68 2.52
C ALA A 307 9.05 0.54 3.74
N GLU A 308 9.29 -0.43 4.63
CA GLU A 308 8.42 -0.79 5.76
C GLU A 308 8.86 -0.16 7.10
N ARG A 309 9.31 1.10 7.08
CA ARG A 309 9.78 1.80 8.29
C ARG A 309 9.20 3.20 8.44
N MET A 310 8.86 3.54 9.67
CA MET A 310 8.56 4.91 10.11
C MET A 310 9.75 5.43 10.94
N THR A 311 10.36 6.52 10.48
CA THR A 311 11.42 7.19 11.24
C THR A 311 10.80 8.13 12.27
N ILE A 312 11.32 8.12 13.49
CA ILE A 312 10.90 8.98 14.60
C ILE A 312 12.13 9.74 15.10
N SER A 313 12.14 11.08 14.99
CA SER A 313 13.30 11.89 15.41
C SER A 313 12.94 13.33 15.77
N PRO A 314 13.73 14.02 16.61
CA PRO A 314 13.50 15.44 16.91
C PRO A 314 13.91 16.38 15.76
N GLN A 315 14.78 15.89 14.85
CA GLN A 315 15.25 16.65 13.69
C GLN A 315 14.50 16.23 12.42
N ALA A 316 14.12 17.22 11.61
CA ALA A 316 13.39 17.04 10.36
C ALA A 316 14.31 16.56 9.23
N GLY A 317 13.81 15.66 8.38
CA GLY A 317 14.52 15.22 7.18
C GLY A 317 14.53 16.32 6.11
N ALA A 318 15.70 16.56 5.49
CA ALA A 318 15.84 17.55 4.42
C ALA A 318 15.23 17.12 3.08
N SER A 319 14.99 15.81 2.89
CA SER A 319 14.44 15.24 1.66
C SER A 319 13.30 14.28 1.98
N PRO A 320 12.17 14.35 1.24
CA PRO A 320 11.16 13.31 1.26
C PRO A 320 11.71 12.09 0.50
N LEU A 321 12.65 11.37 1.11
CA LEU A 321 12.85 9.96 0.77
C LEU A 321 11.49 9.26 1.00
N SER A 322 11.22 8.16 0.30
CA SER A 322 9.92 7.42 0.31
C SER A 322 9.52 6.81 1.67
N ARG A 323 10.00 7.37 2.78
CA ARG A 323 9.84 6.95 4.16
C ARG A 323 8.91 7.91 4.88
N ARG A 324 8.04 7.37 5.72
CA ARG A 324 7.22 8.17 6.63
C ARG A 324 8.08 8.65 7.78
N HIS A 325 8.01 9.95 8.09
CA HIS A 325 8.81 10.59 9.13
C HIS A 325 7.91 11.33 10.12
N VAL A 326 7.95 10.90 11.38
CA VAL A 326 7.34 11.62 12.50
C VAL A 326 8.41 12.42 13.22
N ILE A 327 8.24 13.75 13.21
CA ILE A 327 9.09 14.65 14.00
C ILE A 327 8.51 14.75 15.40
N VAL A 328 9.32 14.50 16.43
CA VAL A 328 8.87 14.58 17.82
C VAL A 328 9.31 15.88 18.47
N SER A 329 8.41 16.52 19.23
CA SER A 329 8.67 17.80 19.88
C SER A 329 7.95 17.90 21.23
N GLN A 330 8.49 18.73 22.13
CA GLN A 330 7.83 19.09 23.39
C GLN A 330 6.79 20.20 23.23
N ALA A 331 6.83 20.92 22.09
CA ALA A 331 6.00 22.08 21.84
C ALA A 331 5.38 22.02 20.43
N HIS A 332 4.23 22.68 20.27
CA HIS A 332 3.56 22.85 18.98
C HIS A 332 4.29 23.82 18.03
N GLU A 333 5.45 24.34 18.47
CA GLU A 333 6.30 25.25 17.71
C GLU A 333 7.37 24.50 16.91
N ILE A 334 7.95 25.19 15.93
CA ILE A 334 9.06 24.64 15.14
C ILE A 334 10.37 24.91 15.88
N SER A 335 11.07 23.85 16.25
CA SER A 335 12.39 23.94 16.87
C SER A 335 13.38 24.74 16.00
N ALA A 336 14.26 25.52 16.65
CA ALA A 336 15.31 26.28 15.97
C ALA A 336 16.21 25.40 15.08
N LEU A 337 16.42 24.14 15.47
CA LEU A 337 17.17 23.15 14.68
C LEU A 337 16.53 22.83 13.34
N ASN A 338 15.20 22.95 13.26
CA ASN A 338 14.39 22.58 12.09
C ASN A 338 14.00 23.80 11.24
N THR A 339 14.31 25.02 11.67
CA THR A 339 13.96 26.29 10.99
C THR A 339 14.32 26.30 9.50
N PRO A 340 15.54 25.93 9.05
CA PRO A 340 15.88 25.96 7.63
C PRO A 340 15.07 24.96 6.80
N VAL A 341 14.89 23.75 7.32
CA VAL A 341 14.14 22.68 6.63
C VAL A 341 12.66 23.04 6.55
N TYR A 342 12.10 23.59 7.63
CA TYR A 342 10.71 24.05 7.69
C TYR A 342 10.43 25.19 6.71
N ALA A 343 11.37 26.14 6.58
CA ALA A 343 11.22 27.26 5.65
C ALA A 343 11.15 26.80 4.18
N LEU A 344 11.87 25.73 3.82
CA LEU A 344 11.86 25.15 2.47
C LEU A 344 10.59 24.33 2.20
N SER A 345 10.18 23.52 3.19
CA SER A 345 9.08 22.59 3.05
C SER A 345 8.31 22.46 4.37
N PRO A 346 7.38 23.38 4.67
CA PRO A 346 6.59 23.33 5.90
C PRO A 346 5.79 22.02 6.00
N TRP A 347 5.71 21.47 7.21
CA TRP A 347 4.92 20.28 7.56
C TRP A 347 3.81 20.60 8.55
N PRO A 348 2.75 19.78 8.63
CA PRO A 348 1.73 19.91 9.65
C PRO A 348 2.23 19.48 11.04
N VAL A 349 1.67 20.08 12.08
CA VAL A 349 1.94 19.74 13.48
C VAL A 349 0.65 19.28 14.16
N VAL A 350 0.69 18.18 14.91
CA VAL A 350 -0.42 17.72 15.76
C VAL A 350 0.04 17.65 17.21
N SER A 351 -0.78 18.18 18.12
CA SER A 351 -0.56 18.08 19.56
C SER A 351 -1.39 16.95 20.15
N LEU A 352 -0.74 16.04 20.87
CA LEU A 352 -1.35 14.94 21.60
C LEU A 352 -1.07 15.12 23.09
N ALA A 353 -2.06 14.79 23.92
CA ALA A 353 -1.95 14.83 25.36
C ALA A 353 -2.11 13.41 25.92
N ALA A 354 -1.28 13.05 26.88
CA ALA A 354 -1.44 11.82 27.64
C ALA A 354 -2.68 11.93 28.55
N GLU A 355 -3.38 10.80 28.74
CA GLU A 355 -4.42 10.64 29.72
C GLU A 355 -3.80 10.43 31.11
N GLU A 356 -4.50 10.88 32.17
CA GLU A 356 -4.05 10.63 33.54
C GLU A 356 -4.32 9.16 33.91
N GLY A 357 -3.27 8.41 34.25
CA GLY A 357 -3.44 7.03 34.72
C GLY A 357 -2.26 6.12 34.42
N TRP A 358 -2.44 4.84 34.75
CA TRP A 358 -1.51 3.77 34.39
C TRP A 358 -2.18 2.89 33.34
N HIS A 359 -1.52 2.74 32.20
CA HIS A 359 -1.98 1.92 31.09
C HIS A 359 -1.11 0.67 30.99
N TRP A 360 -1.71 -0.45 30.58
CA TRP A 360 -1.02 -1.72 30.43
C TRP A 360 -0.98 -2.10 28.95
N GLU A 361 0.04 -2.86 28.57
CA GLU A 361 0.30 -3.22 27.18
C GLU A 361 -0.74 -4.26 26.69
N GLU A 362 -1.65 -3.83 25.81
CA GLU A 362 -2.62 -4.68 25.13
C GLU A 362 -2.04 -5.25 23.81
N ALA A 363 -2.63 -6.35 23.33
CA ALA A 363 -2.22 -6.97 22.07
C ALA A 363 -2.32 -5.98 20.91
N ALA A 364 -1.28 -5.95 20.06
CA ALA A 364 -1.22 -5.05 18.91
C ALA A 364 -2.47 -5.19 18.02
N PRO A 365 -3.15 -4.08 17.70
CA PRO A 365 -4.33 -4.11 16.85
C PRO A 365 -3.94 -4.52 15.42
N THR A 366 -4.92 -5.02 14.67
CA THR A 366 -4.72 -5.32 13.25
C THR A 366 -4.27 -4.06 12.51
N PRO A 367 -3.14 -4.10 11.79
CA PRO A 367 -2.61 -2.93 11.10
C PRO A 367 -3.59 -2.33 10.10
N ILE A 368 -3.64 -1.01 10.06
CA ILE A 368 -4.36 -0.23 9.04
C ILE A 368 -3.47 -0.15 7.80
N ASN A 369 -4.00 -0.63 6.67
CA ASN A 369 -3.36 -0.42 5.37
C ASN A 369 -3.53 1.05 4.93
N LEU A 370 -2.50 1.87 5.16
CA LEU A 370 -2.53 3.29 4.79
C LEU A 370 -2.60 3.55 3.29
N ASP A 371 -2.09 2.66 2.45
CA ASP A 371 -2.17 2.82 0.99
C ASP A 371 -3.62 2.66 0.52
N HIS A 372 -4.33 1.69 1.11
CA HIS A 372 -5.76 1.52 0.92
C HIS A 372 -6.55 2.75 1.42
N VAL A 373 -6.26 3.25 2.63
CA VAL A 373 -6.87 4.49 3.14
C VAL A 373 -6.61 5.66 2.19
N SER A 374 -5.37 5.83 1.72
CA SER A 374 -4.99 6.89 0.79
C SER A 374 -5.68 6.77 -0.57
N GLN A 375 -5.92 5.54 -1.05
CA GLN A 375 -6.70 5.29 -2.26
C GLN A 375 -8.17 5.67 -2.08
N LEU A 376 -8.79 5.28 -0.96
CA LEU A 376 -10.18 5.63 -0.66
C LEU A 376 -10.36 7.14 -0.49
N LEU A 377 -9.47 7.82 0.22
CA LEU A 377 -9.52 9.27 0.37
C LEU A 377 -9.40 9.99 -0.98
N ARG A 378 -8.63 9.43 -1.94
CA ARG A 378 -8.52 9.97 -3.30
C ARG A 378 -9.81 9.79 -4.11
N GLN A 379 -10.56 8.72 -3.87
CA GLN A 379 -11.85 8.47 -4.52
C GLN A 379 -12.97 9.38 -4.01
N HIS A 380 -12.86 9.87 -2.76
CA HIS A 380 -13.89 10.67 -2.09
C HIS A 380 -13.44 12.13 -1.87
N GLN A 381 -13.13 12.85 -2.94
CA GLN A 381 -12.82 14.28 -2.86
C GLN A 381 -14.05 15.14 -3.12
N GLU A 382 -14.35 16.04 -2.20
CA GLU A 382 -15.45 16.99 -2.34
C GLU A 382 -14.94 18.44 -2.40
N PRO A 383 -15.64 19.33 -3.13
CA PRO A 383 -15.33 20.75 -3.10
C PRO A 383 -15.60 21.36 -1.71
N LEU A 384 -14.88 22.45 -1.43
CA LEU A 384 -15.08 23.22 -0.20
C LEU A 384 -16.34 24.08 -0.32
N SER A 385 -16.97 24.37 0.81
CA SER A 385 -18.07 25.34 0.83
C SER A 385 -17.55 26.76 0.56
N ALA A 386 -18.41 27.60 0.00
CA ALA A 386 -18.08 29.02 -0.21
C ALA A 386 -17.72 29.74 1.10
N ALA A 387 -18.31 29.34 2.23
CA ALA A 387 -18.01 29.89 3.55
C ALA A 387 -16.56 29.59 3.97
N THR A 388 -16.12 28.34 3.82
CA THR A 388 -14.74 27.94 4.11
C THR A 388 -13.77 28.61 3.16
N GLU A 389 -14.05 28.65 1.86
CA GLU A 389 -13.20 29.35 0.90
C GLU A 389 -13.02 30.84 1.24
N SER A 390 -14.11 31.52 1.63
CA SER A 390 -14.07 32.91 2.09
C SER A 390 -13.18 33.07 3.33
N ARG A 391 -13.30 32.15 4.29
CA ARG A 391 -12.47 32.13 5.51
C ARG A 391 -10.98 31.94 5.19
N LEU A 392 -10.65 31.00 4.30
CA LEU A 392 -9.27 30.78 3.86
C LEU A 392 -8.70 32.02 3.14
N LYS A 393 -9.50 32.70 2.31
CA LYS A 393 -9.12 33.97 1.67
C LYS A 393 -8.88 35.07 2.71
N ALA A 394 -9.69 35.13 3.77
CA ALA A 394 -9.51 36.08 4.87
C ALA A 394 -8.20 35.81 5.63
N TRP A 395 -7.89 34.55 5.95
CA TRP A 395 -6.61 34.19 6.57
C TRP A 395 -5.42 34.57 5.69
N LEU A 396 -5.50 34.31 4.39
CA LEU A 396 -4.44 34.66 3.44
C LEU A 396 -4.13 36.16 3.43
N ARG A 397 -5.17 37.00 3.38
CA ARG A 397 -5.01 38.46 3.43
C ARG A 397 -4.39 38.89 4.75
N ARG A 398 -4.98 38.47 5.87
CA ARG A 398 -4.56 38.93 7.19
C ARG A 398 -3.16 38.46 7.57
N LEU A 399 -2.76 37.24 7.19
CA LEU A 399 -1.38 36.78 7.39
C LEU A 399 -0.38 37.53 6.51
N SER A 400 -0.78 37.93 5.30
CA SER A 400 0.04 38.81 4.46
C SER A 400 0.24 40.17 5.11
N ASP A 401 -0.82 40.76 5.68
CA ASP A 401 -0.76 42.05 6.38
C ASP A 401 0.13 42.00 7.63
N LEU A 402 0.21 40.82 8.27
CA LEU A 402 1.07 40.54 9.42
C LEU A 402 2.51 40.17 9.03
N GLY A 403 2.90 40.28 7.76
CA GLY A 403 4.25 39.97 7.30
C GLY A 403 4.57 38.46 7.20
N ALA A 404 3.55 37.60 7.28
CA ALA A 404 3.67 36.14 7.25
C ALA A 404 2.84 35.51 6.11
N PRO A 405 3.05 35.87 4.84
CA PRO A 405 2.26 35.33 3.73
C PRO A 405 2.38 33.80 3.64
N LEU A 406 1.24 33.12 3.44
CA LEU A 406 1.21 31.65 3.35
C LEU A 406 1.83 31.16 2.02
N PRO A 407 2.85 30.28 2.06
CA PRO A 407 3.49 29.74 0.86
C PRO A 407 2.51 28.94 0.01
N ILE A 408 2.77 28.86 -1.30
CA ILE A 408 1.93 28.09 -2.24
C ILE A 408 1.81 26.62 -1.80
N LYS A 409 2.92 26.02 -1.36
CA LYS A 409 2.94 24.65 -0.84
C LYS A 409 1.94 24.48 0.32
N LEU A 410 2.05 25.33 1.34
CA LEU A 410 1.19 25.24 2.52
C LEU A 410 -0.30 25.47 2.17
N ARG A 411 -0.59 26.35 1.22
CA ARG A 411 -1.95 26.53 0.67
C ARG A 411 -2.48 25.25 0.01
N ARG A 412 -1.66 24.60 -0.82
CA ARG A 412 -2.03 23.33 -1.48
C ARG A 412 -2.24 22.22 -0.45
N ASP A 413 -1.35 22.13 0.52
CA ASP A 413 -1.41 21.13 1.58
C ASP A 413 -2.66 21.34 2.44
N LEU A 414 -2.97 22.57 2.85
CA LEU A 414 -4.19 22.89 3.59
C LEU A 414 -5.47 22.55 2.79
N LEU A 415 -5.52 22.91 1.51
CA LEU A 415 -6.67 22.58 0.65
C LEU A 415 -6.82 21.07 0.46
N ARG A 416 -5.69 20.35 0.33
CA ARG A 416 -5.68 18.90 0.24
C ARG A 416 -6.29 18.29 1.50
N TYR A 417 -5.86 18.71 2.69
CA TYR A 417 -6.43 18.25 3.95
C TYR A 417 -7.95 18.43 4.02
N LEU A 418 -8.44 19.65 3.76
CA LEU A 418 -9.86 19.99 3.91
C LEU A 418 -10.77 19.28 2.89
N ARG A 419 -10.27 19.00 1.68
CA ARG A 419 -11.04 18.24 0.68
C ARG A 419 -11.21 16.77 1.05
N HIS A 420 -10.22 16.19 1.73
CA HIS A 420 -10.24 14.77 2.11
C HIS A 420 -10.90 14.56 3.48
N SER A 421 -11.05 15.60 4.31
CA SER A 421 -11.72 15.47 5.61
C SER A 421 -13.20 15.09 5.53
N LYS A 422 -13.89 15.52 4.46
CA LYS A 422 -15.30 15.17 4.23
C LYS A 422 -15.51 13.68 3.99
N ALA A 423 -14.53 13.01 3.36
CA ALA A 423 -14.56 11.55 3.16
C ALA A 423 -14.67 10.77 4.49
N LEU A 424 -14.14 11.35 5.57
CA LEU A 424 -14.19 10.79 6.92
C LEU A 424 -15.36 11.34 7.75
N LYS A 425 -16.33 12.01 7.10
CA LYS A 425 -17.51 12.62 7.72
C LYS A 425 -17.18 13.65 8.82
N MET A 426 -15.98 14.23 8.79
CA MET A 426 -15.64 15.32 9.69
C MET A 426 -16.35 16.60 9.23
N ASP A 427 -17.06 17.23 10.17
CA ASP A 427 -17.68 18.53 9.97
C ASP A 427 -16.65 19.57 9.47
N GLU A 428 -17.06 20.41 8.53
CA GLU A 428 -16.17 21.33 7.81
C GLU A 428 -15.61 22.43 8.74
N HIS A 429 -16.38 22.86 9.74
CA HIS A 429 -15.91 23.83 10.74
C HIS A 429 -14.84 23.20 11.65
N THR A 430 -15.08 21.97 12.12
CA THR A 430 -14.12 21.18 12.89
C THR A 430 -12.84 20.89 12.09
N ALA A 431 -12.98 20.50 10.83
CA ALA A 431 -11.85 20.27 9.92
C ALA A 431 -11.02 21.55 9.72
N THR A 432 -11.69 22.69 9.57
CA THR A 432 -11.04 24.00 9.44
C THR A 432 -10.27 24.37 10.71
N GLY A 433 -10.80 24.04 11.89
CA GLY A 433 -10.12 24.24 13.17
C GLY A 433 -8.85 23.40 13.31
N PHE A 434 -8.92 22.12 12.96
CA PHE A 434 -7.72 21.27 12.92
C PHE A 434 -6.72 21.73 11.86
N ALA A 435 -7.17 22.19 10.69
CA ALA A 435 -6.28 22.72 9.67
C ALA A 435 -5.59 24.02 10.13
N ALA A 436 -6.31 24.89 10.84
CA ALA A 436 -5.72 26.08 11.46
C ALA A 436 -4.64 25.71 12.47
N ALA A 437 -4.94 24.75 13.36
CA ALA A 437 -4.01 24.26 14.37
C ALA A 437 -2.76 23.63 13.72
N ALA A 438 -2.93 22.82 12.68
CA ALA A 438 -1.84 22.02 12.13
C ALA A 438 -0.98 22.74 11.10
N PHE A 439 -1.54 23.65 10.30
CA PHE A 439 -0.83 24.29 9.19
C PHE A 439 -0.59 25.77 9.44
N VAL A 440 -1.62 26.50 9.87
CA VAL A 440 -1.58 27.98 9.94
C VAL A 440 -0.83 28.45 11.18
N LEU A 441 -1.20 27.92 12.34
CA LEU A 441 -0.62 28.30 13.63
C LEU A 441 0.90 28.08 13.70
N PRO A 442 1.45 26.88 13.41
CA PRO A 442 2.89 26.64 13.51
C PRO A 442 3.68 27.49 12.49
N TYR A 443 3.13 27.71 11.29
CA TYR A 443 3.78 28.57 10.30
C TYR A 443 3.81 30.03 10.74
N ALA A 444 2.69 30.54 11.26
CA ALA A 444 2.61 31.93 11.69
C ALA A 444 3.50 32.19 12.92
N ARG A 445 3.58 31.24 13.87
CA ARG A 445 4.54 31.27 14.98
C ARG A 445 5.99 31.24 14.48
N HIS A 446 6.32 30.37 13.53
CA HIS A 446 7.64 30.31 12.91
C HIS A 446 8.01 31.64 12.22
N LYS A 447 7.03 32.38 11.68
CA LYS A 447 7.22 33.73 11.12
C LYS A 447 7.23 34.85 12.16
N GLY A 448 7.08 34.54 13.45
CA GLY A 448 7.13 35.52 14.53
C GLY A 448 5.84 36.34 14.70
N VAL A 449 4.70 35.84 14.20
CA VAL A 449 3.41 36.54 14.41
C VAL A 449 3.04 36.49 15.90
N PRO A 450 2.73 37.65 16.54
CA PRO A 450 2.41 37.69 17.97
C PRO A 450 1.17 36.88 18.35
N ALA A 451 1.17 36.28 19.54
CA ALA A 451 0.07 35.44 20.04
C ALA A 451 -1.28 36.17 20.05
N GLU A 452 -1.32 37.46 20.40
CA GLU A 452 -2.55 38.27 20.38
C GLU A 452 -3.14 38.40 18.96
N SER A 453 -2.28 38.62 17.96
CA SER A 453 -2.68 38.68 16.56
C SER A 453 -3.19 37.31 16.06
N LEU A 454 -2.59 36.22 16.54
CA LEU A 454 -3.05 34.86 16.23
C LEU A 454 -4.40 34.54 16.89
N ARG A 455 -4.62 34.96 18.14
CA ARG A 455 -5.91 34.82 18.83
C ARG A 455 -7.02 35.55 18.08
N ALA A 456 -6.75 36.76 17.59
CA ALA A 456 -7.69 37.52 16.76
C ALA A 456 -7.95 36.86 15.39
N LEU A 457 -6.91 36.31 14.75
CA LEU A 457 -7.02 35.62 13.46
C LEU A 457 -7.83 34.32 13.54
N LEU A 458 -7.66 33.58 14.64
CA LEU A 458 -8.19 32.22 14.85
C LEU A 458 -9.33 32.17 15.88
N VAL A 459 -10.00 33.30 16.10
CA VAL A 459 -11.05 33.47 17.14
C VAL A 459 -12.18 32.44 17.05
N ASP A 460 -12.52 31.99 15.84
CA ASP A 460 -13.57 30.98 15.62
C ASP A 460 -13.02 29.55 15.53
N GLN A 461 -11.76 29.30 15.90
CA GLN A 461 -11.09 28.02 15.67
C GLN A 461 -10.67 27.41 17.03
N PRO A 462 -11.58 26.70 17.72
CA PRO A 462 -11.35 26.27 19.09
C PRO A 462 -10.14 25.32 19.23
N GLN A 463 -9.89 24.47 18.23
CA GLN A 463 -8.75 23.55 18.20
C GLN A 463 -7.41 24.31 18.17
N ALA A 464 -7.34 25.43 17.45
CA ALA A 464 -6.12 26.24 17.36
C ALA A 464 -5.96 27.15 18.59
N LEU A 465 -7.05 27.69 19.12
CA LEU A 465 -7.02 28.54 20.32
C LEU A 465 -6.53 27.80 21.56
N ARG A 466 -6.81 26.50 21.71
CA ARG A 466 -6.29 25.69 22.81
C ARG A 466 -4.76 25.58 22.85
N LEU A 467 -4.09 25.92 21.74
CA LEU A 467 -2.63 25.83 21.58
C LEU A 467 -1.92 27.19 21.70
N LEU A 468 -2.69 28.27 21.88
CA LEU A 468 -2.28 29.67 22.04
C LEU A 468 -2.49 30.15 23.47
#